data_AF-A0A7C6C3A2-F1
#
_entry.id   AF-A0A7C6C3A2-F1
#
_cell.length_a   1.000
_cell.length_b   1.000
_cell.length_c   1.000
_cell.angle_alpha   90.00
_cell.angle_beta   90.00
_cell.angle_gamma   90.00
#
_symmetry.space_group_name_H-M   'P 1'
#
loop_
_entity.id
_entity.type
_entity.pdbx_description
1 polymer ?
#
loop_
_entity_poly.entity_id
_entity_poly.type
_entity_poly.pdbx_seq_one_letter_code
_entity_poly.pdbx_strand_id
1 'polypeptide(L)'
;MRAKEYLEVNKQKICHYDLVKKVIYDLCPLRNNKQKTEEYCNRTLFPDLQDHLTSNSTGSPPATEMKPEGAIDSSIANQIRYSILKVINRDNTFLFAHNFIVSKAKIFDNLLTLIDYKLRDENGTSVQQIEQECQQYRDDYPKSNLSDFLLDKYNLEVYNELKNILLFDEDWWLFAFNKAYELFDRVRILYNDPFKAQYLIKNIYFNDKELERAIVDIVQTLIINYNYDLSDIQTKKLTLLSDKINEYDDERYIRIDDCYLSKIDKLKLEEVNWLKATRFFNCDVIYLWVNHIAFNKEQRLRIIQLIETNYREEKRKNPHIFIYDLNTFFNSLREKVASYVVNEKLADYTCDKQALLEENKELKAIINQKDQEIEKMKESLPQLSSLYDKDGVINSDEINPLLVDSLKGMTVPQLVLVFYYLFNELGVNFDNSYKTAWAKFIHQLTGKCQQNIRSGLNIDFFSKRTHKNMRFVASFFVELFPSISEKILNDIKE
;
A
#
# COMPACT_ATOMS: atom_id res chain seq x y z
N MET A 1 -1.31 -6.00 -28.32
CA MET A 1 -0.98 -4.68 -27.74
C MET A 1 -2.25 -3.88 -27.63
N ARG A 2 -2.55 -3.49 -26.39
CA ARG A 2 -3.66 -2.64 -26.01
C ARG A 2 -3.58 -1.24 -26.64
N ALA A 3 -4.73 -0.66 -26.97
CA ALA A 3 -4.85 0.62 -27.68
C ALA A 3 -4.16 1.79 -26.95
N LYS A 4 -4.33 1.91 -25.62
CA LYS A 4 -3.68 2.98 -24.82
C LYS A 4 -2.14 2.89 -24.87
N GLU A 5 -1.59 1.68 -24.84
CA GLU A 5 -0.14 1.45 -24.94
C GLU A 5 0.36 1.74 -26.36
N TYR A 6 -0.38 1.31 -27.39
CA TYR A 6 -0.05 1.59 -28.77
C TYR A 6 0.02 3.10 -29.06
N LEU A 7 -0.93 3.87 -28.52
CA LEU A 7 -0.95 5.34 -28.61
C LEU A 7 0.36 5.94 -28.11
N GLU A 8 0.80 5.57 -26.91
CA GLU A 8 1.97 6.18 -26.30
C GLU A 8 3.26 5.76 -27.01
N VAL A 9 3.41 4.48 -27.35
CA VAL A 9 4.57 3.97 -28.11
C VAL A 9 4.71 4.64 -29.46
N ASN A 10 3.60 4.93 -30.13
CA ASN A 10 3.59 5.45 -31.50
C ASN A 10 3.21 6.93 -31.56
N LYS A 11 3.29 7.68 -30.45
CA LYS A 11 2.85 9.08 -30.36
C LYS A 11 3.34 9.97 -31.52
N GLN A 12 4.60 9.84 -31.91
CA GLN A 12 5.21 10.62 -33.00
C GLN A 12 4.74 10.23 -34.41
N LYS A 13 4.14 9.04 -34.55
CA LYS A 13 3.69 8.45 -35.84
C LYS A 13 2.17 8.55 -36.03
N ILE A 14 1.44 9.12 -35.08
CA ILE A 14 -0.02 9.23 -35.10
C ILE A 14 -0.38 10.67 -35.50
N CYS A 15 -1.08 10.80 -36.62
CA CYS A 15 -1.61 12.09 -37.05
C CYS A 15 -2.67 12.58 -36.06
N HIS A 16 -2.64 13.86 -35.72
CA HIS A 16 -3.58 14.47 -34.76
C HIS A 16 -3.64 13.71 -33.42
N TYR A 17 -2.47 13.32 -32.87
CA TYR A 17 -2.36 12.46 -31.68
C TYR A 17 -3.30 12.84 -30.55
N ASP A 18 -3.41 14.12 -30.17
CA ASP A 18 -4.25 14.53 -29.04
C ASP A 18 -5.75 14.27 -29.29
N LEU A 19 -6.22 14.47 -30.52
CA LEU A 19 -7.61 14.17 -30.91
C LEU A 19 -7.86 12.66 -30.96
N VAL A 20 -6.94 11.89 -31.54
CA VAL A 20 -7.02 10.42 -31.58
C VAL A 20 -7.02 9.86 -30.16
N LYS A 21 -6.10 10.34 -29.30
CA LYS A 21 -6.03 9.97 -27.89
C LYS A 21 -7.36 10.27 -27.20
N LYS A 22 -7.90 11.47 -27.34
CA LYS A 22 -9.20 11.84 -26.77
C LYS A 22 -10.28 10.82 -27.19
N VAL A 23 -10.41 10.56 -28.49
CA VAL A 23 -11.41 9.61 -29.01
C VAL A 23 -11.26 8.21 -28.42
N ILE A 24 -10.03 7.70 -28.32
CA ILE A 24 -9.78 6.37 -27.76
C ILE A 24 -10.20 6.31 -26.28
N TYR A 25 -9.89 7.36 -25.51
CA TYR A 25 -10.29 7.45 -24.11
C TYR A 25 -11.81 7.60 -23.94
N ASP A 26 -12.46 8.40 -24.80
CA ASP A 26 -13.92 8.57 -24.80
C ASP A 26 -14.65 7.28 -25.18
N LEU A 27 -14.04 6.44 -26.03
CA LEU A 27 -14.58 5.13 -26.41
C LEU A 27 -14.35 4.04 -25.35
N CYS A 28 -13.31 4.14 -24.51
CA CYS A 28 -13.02 3.15 -23.45
C CYS A 28 -14.24 2.75 -22.60
N PRO A 29 -15.04 3.69 -22.04
CA PRO A 29 -16.22 3.34 -21.24
C PRO A 29 -17.41 2.84 -22.07
N LEU A 30 -17.37 2.96 -23.40
CA LEU A 30 -18.46 2.57 -24.30
C LEU A 30 -18.27 1.18 -24.92
N ARG A 31 -17.08 0.58 -24.77
CA ARG A 31 -16.64 -0.65 -25.44
C ARG A 31 -17.61 -1.83 -25.36
N ASN A 32 -18.30 -2.01 -24.24
CA ASN A 32 -19.25 -3.12 -24.06
C ASN A 32 -20.69 -2.76 -24.48
N ASN A 33 -20.95 -1.52 -24.93
CA ASN A 33 -22.26 -1.06 -25.37
C ASN A 33 -22.21 -0.63 -26.84
N LYS A 34 -22.68 -1.53 -27.72
CA LYS A 34 -22.72 -1.29 -29.17
C LYS A 34 -23.46 0.00 -29.51
N GLN A 35 -24.69 0.16 -29.03
CA GLN A 35 -25.52 1.32 -29.35
C GLN A 35 -24.83 2.64 -28.98
N LYS A 36 -24.34 2.77 -27.75
CA LYS A 36 -23.65 3.99 -27.29
C LYS A 36 -22.35 4.24 -28.05
N THR A 37 -21.63 3.18 -28.43
CA THR A 37 -20.44 3.28 -29.27
C THR A 37 -20.79 3.84 -30.64
N GLU A 38 -21.83 3.32 -31.28
CA GLU A 38 -22.29 3.78 -32.60
C GLU A 38 -22.81 5.23 -32.55
N GLU A 39 -23.57 5.59 -31.52
CA GLU A 39 -24.05 6.96 -31.28
C GLU A 39 -22.87 7.94 -31.16
N TYR A 40 -21.87 7.59 -30.35
CA TYR A 40 -20.65 8.38 -30.21
C TYR A 40 -19.90 8.50 -31.54
N CYS A 41 -19.68 7.38 -32.25
CA CYS A 41 -18.98 7.41 -33.53
C CYS A 41 -19.71 8.23 -34.59
N ASN A 42 -21.04 8.14 -34.68
CA ASN A 42 -21.82 8.98 -35.59
C ASN A 42 -21.65 10.47 -35.27
N ARG A 43 -21.89 10.85 -34.02
CA ARG A 43 -21.86 12.25 -33.59
C ARG A 43 -20.47 12.88 -33.71
N THR A 44 -19.43 12.11 -33.37
CA THR A 44 -18.07 12.64 -33.23
C THR A 44 -17.20 12.34 -34.45
N LEU A 45 -17.24 11.12 -34.99
CA LEU A 45 -16.36 10.68 -36.06
C LEU A 45 -16.95 10.79 -37.46
N PHE A 46 -18.28 10.80 -37.62
CA PHE A 46 -18.95 10.84 -38.92
C PHE A 46 -20.03 11.95 -39.06
N PRO A 47 -19.78 13.19 -38.56
CA PRO A 47 -20.74 14.29 -38.71
C PRO A 47 -20.94 14.70 -40.19
N ASP A 48 -19.92 14.50 -41.01
CA ASP A 48 -19.85 14.75 -42.46
C ASP A 48 -20.58 13.70 -43.31
N LEU A 49 -21.06 12.61 -42.72
CA LEU A 49 -21.74 11.54 -43.46
C LEU A 49 -23.03 12.04 -44.12
N GLN A 50 -23.77 12.91 -43.43
CA GLN A 50 -25.02 13.46 -43.94
C GLN A 50 -24.80 14.44 -45.10
N ASP A 51 -23.73 15.24 -45.01
CA ASP A 51 -23.29 16.13 -46.10
C ASP A 51 -22.87 15.32 -47.34
N HIS A 52 -22.16 14.20 -47.13
CA HIS A 52 -21.73 13.32 -48.22
C HIS A 52 -22.90 12.58 -48.92
N LEU A 53 -23.89 12.14 -48.15
CA LEU A 53 -25.08 11.47 -48.70
C LEU A 53 -25.98 12.45 -49.47
N THR A 54 -26.07 13.71 -49.01
CA THR A 54 -26.87 14.76 -49.66
C THR A 54 -26.18 15.31 -50.90
N SER A 55 -24.86 15.54 -50.88
CA SER A 55 -24.09 16.02 -52.03
C SER A 55 -24.11 15.05 -53.22
N ASN A 56 -24.19 13.75 -52.95
CA ASN A 56 -24.24 12.71 -53.99
C ASN A 56 -25.66 12.50 -54.57
N SER A 57 -26.71 12.98 -53.89
CA SER A 57 -28.10 12.69 -54.26
C SER A 57 -28.80 13.86 -54.97
N THR A 58 -28.46 15.10 -54.60
CA THR A 58 -29.06 16.32 -55.16
C THR A 58 -28.06 17.45 -54.93
N GLY A 59 -27.66 18.20 -55.95
CA GLY A 59 -26.69 19.32 -55.86
C GLY A 59 -27.15 20.54 -55.03
N SER A 60 -27.89 20.31 -53.95
CA SER A 60 -28.33 21.28 -52.97
C SER A 60 -27.19 21.62 -52.00
N PRO A 61 -27.13 22.85 -51.48
CA PRO A 61 -26.10 23.23 -50.51
C PRO A 61 -26.25 22.39 -49.23
N PRO A 62 -25.14 22.03 -48.56
CA PRO A 62 -25.20 21.30 -47.31
C PRO A 62 -26.04 22.08 -46.30
N ALA A 63 -26.93 21.37 -45.61
CA ALA A 63 -27.72 21.95 -44.54
C ALA A 63 -26.74 22.58 -43.54
N THR A 64 -26.93 23.86 -43.22
CA THR A 64 -26.13 24.58 -42.24
C THR A 64 -26.53 24.12 -40.83
N GLU A 65 -26.45 22.81 -40.58
CA GLU A 65 -26.61 22.26 -39.24
C GLU A 65 -25.35 22.61 -38.46
N MET A 66 -25.57 23.23 -37.31
CA MET A 66 -24.53 23.56 -36.35
C MET A 66 -23.84 22.25 -35.97
N LYS A 67 -22.56 22.10 -36.34
CA LYS A 67 -21.79 20.86 -36.07
C LYS A 67 -21.93 20.50 -34.58
N PRO A 68 -22.22 19.23 -34.25
CA PRO A 68 -22.34 18.81 -32.86
C PRO A 68 -21.11 19.21 -32.06
N GLU A 69 -21.30 19.63 -30.81
CA GLU A 69 -20.19 19.99 -29.94
C GLU A 69 -19.22 18.80 -29.77
N GLY A 70 -17.93 19.04 -30.02
CA GLY A 70 -16.89 18.01 -29.99
C GLY A 70 -16.79 17.13 -31.24
N ALA A 71 -17.56 17.41 -32.30
CA ALA A 71 -17.43 16.74 -33.59
C ALA A 71 -16.10 17.05 -34.27
N ILE A 72 -15.55 16.06 -34.98
CA ILE A 72 -14.31 16.23 -35.72
C ILE A 72 -14.57 17.03 -37.00
N ASP A 73 -13.66 17.96 -37.32
CA ASP A 73 -13.75 18.72 -38.55
C ASP A 73 -13.59 17.82 -39.78
N SER A 74 -14.48 18.00 -40.77
CA SER A 74 -14.56 17.19 -41.99
C SER A 74 -13.27 17.22 -42.81
N SER A 75 -12.49 18.31 -42.76
CA SER A 75 -11.21 18.41 -43.47
C SER A 75 -10.14 17.46 -42.95
N ILE A 76 -10.22 17.03 -41.68
CA ILE A 76 -9.23 16.15 -41.02
C ILE A 76 -9.82 14.80 -40.59
N ALA A 77 -11.14 14.61 -40.71
CA ALA A 77 -11.86 13.44 -40.22
C ALA A 77 -11.28 12.11 -40.76
N ASN A 78 -10.93 12.06 -42.05
CA ASN A 78 -10.37 10.85 -42.67
C ASN A 78 -9.02 10.44 -42.06
N GLN A 79 -8.12 11.41 -41.80
CA GLN A 79 -6.83 11.14 -41.18
C GLN A 79 -6.99 10.63 -39.75
N ILE A 80 -7.98 11.15 -39.03
CA ILE A 80 -8.28 10.73 -37.66
C ILE A 80 -8.90 9.32 -37.64
N ARG A 81 -9.89 9.03 -38.50
CA ARG A 81 -10.47 7.67 -38.63
C ARG A 81 -9.41 6.61 -38.92
N TYR A 82 -8.50 6.91 -39.86
CA TYR A 82 -7.38 6.03 -40.17
C TYR A 82 -6.46 5.81 -38.98
N SER A 83 -6.11 6.89 -38.27
CA SER A 83 -5.26 6.82 -37.09
C SER A 83 -5.91 6.03 -35.95
N ILE A 84 -7.22 6.20 -35.73
CA ILE A 84 -7.99 5.42 -34.76
C ILE A 84 -7.97 3.94 -35.12
N LEU A 85 -8.27 3.57 -36.38
CA LEU A 85 -8.26 2.17 -36.80
C LEU A 85 -6.89 1.53 -36.62
N LYS A 86 -5.81 2.23 -36.95
CA LYS A 86 -4.44 1.77 -36.72
C LYS A 86 -4.17 1.47 -35.24
N VAL A 87 -4.69 2.32 -34.33
CA VAL A 87 -4.54 2.16 -32.87
C VAL A 87 -5.34 0.96 -32.35
N ILE A 88 -6.60 0.81 -32.75
CA ILE A 88 -7.50 -0.23 -32.23
C ILE A 88 -7.41 -1.56 -33.00
N ASN A 89 -6.63 -1.64 -34.08
CA ASN A 89 -6.63 -2.79 -35.00
C ASN A 89 -6.33 -4.14 -34.32
N ARG A 90 -5.51 -4.12 -33.27
CA ARG A 90 -5.11 -5.33 -32.53
C ARG A 90 -5.74 -5.44 -31.14
N ASP A 91 -6.57 -4.47 -30.77
CA ASP A 91 -7.26 -4.45 -29.49
C ASP A 91 -8.70 -4.94 -29.69
N ASN A 92 -9.01 -6.11 -29.16
CA ASN A 92 -10.33 -6.73 -29.31
C ASN A 92 -11.39 -6.02 -28.46
N THR A 93 -11.00 -5.24 -27.46
CA THR A 93 -11.95 -4.51 -26.62
C THR A 93 -12.70 -3.42 -27.41
N PHE A 94 -12.18 -3.00 -28.56
CA PHE A 94 -12.79 -1.99 -29.44
C PHE A 94 -13.57 -2.57 -30.63
N LEU A 95 -14.04 -3.83 -30.53
CA LEU A 95 -14.76 -4.53 -31.61
C LEU A 95 -15.85 -3.69 -32.28
N PHE A 96 -16.78 -3.12 -31.49
CA PHE A 96 -17.90 -2.35 -32.04
C PHE A 96 -17.44 -1.07 -32.74
N ALA A 97 -16.53 -0.32 -32.14
CA ALA A 97 -15.98 0.90 -32.75
C ALA A 97 -15.24 0.58 -34.06
N HIS A 98 -14.43 -0.47 -34.05
CA HIS A 98 -13.72 -0.95 -35.24
C HIS A 98 -14.68 -1.30 -36.38
N ASN A 99 -15.64 -2.19 -36.12
CA ASN A 99 -16.60 -2.63 -37.12
C ASN A 99 -17.45 -1.47 -37.63
N PHE A 100 -17.86 -0.57 -36.74
CA PHE A 100 -18.61 0.62 -37.12
C PHE A 100 -17.82 1.52 -38.08
N ILE A 101 -16.59 1.88 -37.73
CA ILE A 101 -15.74 2.76 -38.57
C ILE A 101 -15.47 2.08 -39.93
N VAL A 102 -15.12 0.80 -39.96
CA VAL A 102 -14.89 0.05 -41.21
C VAL A 102 -16.16 -0.03 -42.07
N SER A 103 -17.33 -0.24 -41.45
CA SER A 103 -18.59 -0.31 -42.19
C SER A 103 -18.97 1.02 -42.84
N LYS A 104 -18.80 2.14 -42.11
CA LYS A 104 -19.10 3.48 -42.61
C LYS A 104 -18.04 3.99 -43.58
N ALA A 105 -16.80 3.53 -43.45
CA ALA A 105 -15.73 3.88 -44.39
C ALA A 105 -16.06 3.49 -45.84
N LYS A 106 -16.84 2.42 -46.05
CA LYS A 106 -17.29 1.99 -47.39
C LYS A 106 -18.18 3.01 -48.11
N ILE A 107 -18.73 3.99 -47.39
CA ILE A 107 -19.61 5.03 -47.95
C ILE A 107 -18.79 6.17 -48.57
N PHE A 108 -17.52 6.35 -48.17
CA PHE A 108 -16.68 7.44 -48.65
C PHE A 108 -15.63 6.91 -49.64
N ASP A 109 -15.66 7.41 -50.88
CA ASP A 109 -14.71 7.01 -51.93
C ASP A 109 -13.24 7.29 -51.55
N ASN A 110 -12.99 8.31 -50.73
CA ASN A 110 -11.63 8.67 -50.27
C ASN A 110 -11.10 7.78 -49.14
N LEU A 111 -11.90 6.85 -48.62
CA LEU A 111 -11.52 5.90 -47.57
C LEU A 111 -11.17 4.52 -48.13
N LEU A 112 -10.90 4.39 -49.43
CA LEU A 112 -10.46 3.14 -50.08
C LEU A 112 -9.26 2.47 -49.36
N THR A 113 -8.35 3.24 -48.76
CA THR A 113 -7.22 2.70 -47.97
C THR A 113 -7.65 2.00 -46.68
N LEU A 114 -8.87 2.24 -46.19
CA LEU A 114 -9.46 1.53 -45.07
C LEU A 114 -10.13 0.22 -45.46
N ILE A 115 -10.41 -0.01 -46.76
CA ILE A 115 -11.06 -1.24 -47.23
C ILE A 115 -10.18 -2.48 -46.98
N ASP A 116 -8.87 -2.29 -46.87
CA ASP A 116 -7.95 -3.37 -46.47
C ASP A 116 -8.24 -3.89 -45.05
N TYR A 117 -8.92 -3.10 -44.20
CA TYR A 117 -9.40 -3.56 -42.90
C TYR A 117 -10.69 -4.36 -43.08
N LYS A 118 -10.67 -5.60 -42.57
CA LYS A 118 -11.81 -6.50 -42.61
C LYS A 118 -12.67 -6.32 -41.36
N LEU A 119 -13.99 -6.42 -41.53
CA LEU A 119 -14.90 -6.54 -40.38
C LEU A 119 -14.48 -7.75 -39.54
N ARG A 120 -14.50 -7.58 -38.22
CA ARG A 120 -14.25 -8.65 -37.27
C ARG A 120 -15.56 -9.34 -36.91
N ASP A 121 -15.48 -10.61 -36.55
CA ASP A 121 -16.66 -11.40 -36.21
C ASP A 121 -17.35 -10.81 -34.98
N GLU A 122 -18.61 -10.43 -35.17
CA GLU A 122 -19.51 -9.93 -34.14
C GLU A 122 -20.66 -10.92 -33.99
N ASN A 123 -20.91 -11.38 -32.76
CA ASN A 123 -21.93 -12.39 -32.45
C ASN A 123 -22.57 -12.12 -31.09
N GLY A 124 -23.51 -12.99 -30.67
CA GLY A 124 -24.23 -12.84 -29.41
C GLY A 124 -23.37 -12.87 -28.13
N THR A 125 -22.11 -13.31 -28.22
CA THR A 125 -21.17 -13.37 -27.08
C THR A 125 -20.15 -12.23 -27.06
N SER A 126 -20.17 -11.33 -28.06
CA SER A 126 -19.17 -10.27 -28.21
C SER A 126 -19.03 -9.36 -26.99
N VAL A 127 -20.14 -9.03 -26.30
CA VAL A 127 -20.10 -8.20 -25.08
C VAL A 127 -19.29 -8.89 -23.98
N GLN A 128 -19.56 -10.17 -23.71
CA GLN A 128 -18.85 -10.94 -22.70
C GLN A 128 -17.36 -11.09 -23.03
N GLN A 129 -17.03 -11.29 -24.32
CA GLN A 129 -15.65 -11.36 -24.78
C GLN A 129 -14.91 -10.04 -24.55
N ILE A 130 -15.55 -8.89 -24.83
CA ILE A 130 -14.97 -7.56 -24.57
C ILE A 130 -14.74 -7.36 -23.07
N GLU A 131 -15.71 -7.74 -22.23
CA GLU A 131 -15.60 -7.61 -20.76
C GLU A 131 -14.48 -8.49 -20.19
N GLN A 132 -14.38 -9.74 -20.64
CA GLN A 132 -13.29 -10.64 -20.28
C GLN A 132 -11.93 -10.09 -20.73
N GLU A 133 -11.82 -9.57 -21.94
CA GLU A 133 -10.59 -8.97 -22.45
C GLU A 133 -10.20 -7.71 -21.63
N CYS A 134 -11.17 -6.87 -21.27
CA CYS A 134 -10.95 -5.73 -20.36
C CYS A 134 -10.43 -6.18 -18.98
N GLN A 135 -10.99 -7.26 -18.42
CA GLN A 135 -10.54 -7.86 -17.16
C GLN A 135 -9.11 -8.39 -17.27
N GLN A 136 -8.76 -9.08 -18.37
CA GLN A 136 -7.39 -9.56 -18.63
C GLN A 136 -6.41 -8.39 -18.70
N TYR A 137 -6.81 -7.27 -19.32
CA TYR A 137 -6.04 -6.04 -19.31
C TYR A 137 -6.06 -5.28 -17.98
N ARG A 138 -6.85 -5.68 -16.97
CA ARG A 138 -7.08 -4.92 -15.72
C ARG A 138 -7.59 -3.49 -15.98
N ASP A 139 -8.39 -3.33 -17.03
CA ASP A 139 -8.95 -2.05 -17.51
C ASP A 139 -10.47 -1.97 -17.29
N ASP A 140 -10.98 -2.84 -16.43
CA ASP A 140 -12.38 -2.98 -16.01
C ASP A 140 -12.66 -2.20 -14.72
N TYR A 141 -12.17 -0.96 -14.68
CA TYR A 141 -12.33 -0.01 -13.57
C TYR A 141 -12.91 1.33 -14.10
N PRO A 142 -13.55 2.15 -13.25
CA PRO A 142 -13.85 1.88 -11.85
C PRO A 142 -14.95 0.83 -11.68
N LYS A 143 -14.86 0.03 -10.62
CA LYS A 143 -15.94 -0.87 -10.18
C LYS A 143 -16.78 -0.18 -9.11
N SER A 144 -18.05 -0.59 -9.04
CA SER A 144 -19.01 -0.09 -8.07
C SER A 144 -19.10 -0.92 -6.78
N ASN A 145 -18.51 -2.12 -6.76
CA ASN A 145 -18.55 -3.01 -5.61
C ASN A 145 -17.17 -3.62 -5.36
N LEU A 146 -16.77 -3.70 -4.09
CA LEU A 146 -15.51 -4.30 -3.67
C LEU A 146 -15.45 -5.79 -4.01
N SER A 147 -16.57 -6.52 -3.89
CA SER A 147 -16.63 -7.95 -4.16
C SER A 147 -16.13 -8.30 -5.56
N ASP A 148 -16.39 -7.43 -6.54
CA ASP A 148 -16.00 -7.62 -7.94
C ASP A 148 -14.47 -7.55 -8.13
N PHE A 149 -13.74 -6.83 -7.27
CA PHE A 149 -12.27 -6.89 -7.22
C PHE A 149 -11.79 -8.17 -6.53
N LEU A 150 -12.48 -8.58 -5.46
CA LEU A 150 -12.11 -9.72 -4.63
C LEU A 150 -12.41 -11.10 -5.25
N LEU A 151 -13.07 -11.14 -6.41
CA LEU A 151 -13.15 -12.35 -7.24
C LEU A 151 -11.77 -12.75 -7.80
N ASP A 152 -10.84 -11.81 -7.94
CA ASP A 152 -9.46 -12.10 -8.30
C ASP A 152 -8.70 -12.64 -7.08
N LYS A 153 -8.05 -13.79 -7.26
CA LYS A 153 -7.32 -14.49 -6.20
C LYS A 153 -6.25 -13.60 -5.53
N TYR A 154 -5.49 -12.85 -6.32
CA TYR A 154 -4.37 -12.05 -5.79
C TYR A 154 -4.88 -10.82 -5.05
N ASN A 155 -5.96 -10.19 -5.54
CA ASN A 155 -6.62 -9.11 -4.81
C ASN A 155 -7.17 -9.60 -3.46
N LEU A 156 -7.76 -10.80 -3.43
CA LEU A 156 -8.29 -11.40 -2.21
C LEU A 156 -7.18 -11.70 -1.19
N GLU A 157 -6.01 -12.15 -1.65
CA GLU A 157 -4.83 -12.37 -0.80
C GLU A 157 -4.39 -11.07 -0.13
N VAL A 158 -4.14 -10.00 -0.91
CA VAL A 158 -3.74 -8.67 -0.38
C VAL A 158 -4.78 -8.13 0.60
N TYR A 159 -6.06 -8.21 0.24
CA TYR A 159 -7.14 -7.76 1.12
C TYR A 159 -7.15 -8.52 2.45
N ASN A 160 -6.99 -9.84 2.44
CA ASN A 160 -6.99 -10.64 3.66
C ASN A 160 -5.76 -10.40 4.55
N GLU A 161 -4.61 -10.11 3.96
CA GLU A 161 -3.39 -9.77 4.68
C GLU A 161 -3.53 -8.43 5.41
N LEU A 162 -4.06 -7.41 4.73
CA LEU A 162 -4.12 -6.05 5.25
C LEU A 162 -5.38 -5.77 6.10
N LYS A 163 -6.53 -6.40 5.82
CA LYS A 163 -7.80 -6.07 6.51
C LYS A 163 -7.73 -6.25 8.02
N ASN A 164 -6.96 -7.24 8.48
CA ASN A 164 -6.84 -7.56 9.90
C ASN A 164 -5.99 -6.52 10.65
N ILE A 165 -5.17 -5.76 9.91
CA ILE A 165 -4.28 -4.72 10.44
C ILE A 165 -5.01 -3.37 10.43
N LEU A 166 -5.73 -3.08 9.35
CA LEU A 166 -6.20 -1.73 9.06
C LEU A 166 -7.66 -1.45 9.50
N LEU A 167 -8.50 -2.48 9.71
CA LEU A 167 -9.88 -2.37 10.20
C LEU A 167 -10.74 -1.26 9.54
N PHE A 168 -10.48 -0.94 8.27
CA PHE A 168 -11.26 0.04 7.48
C PHE A 168 -12.53 -0.57 6.86
N ASP A 169 -13.46 0.32 6.48
CA ASP A 169 -14.73 -0.06 5.88
C ASP A 169 -14.63 -0.42 4.38
N GLU A 170 -15.74 -0.90 3.82
CA GLU A 170 -15.84 -1.33 2.43
C GLU A 170 -15.59 -0.20 1.43
N ASP A 171 -16.08 1.01 1.71
CA ASP A 171 -15.95 2.17 0.82
C ASP A 171 -14.48 2.60 0.68
N TRP A 172 -13.73 2.57 1.79
CA TRP A 172 -12.30 2.84 1.79
C TRP A 172 -11.54 1.83 0.92
N TRP A 173 -11.84 0.53 1.05
CA TRP A 173 -11.21 -0.52 0.24
C TRP A 173 -11.58 -0.42 -1.23
N LEU A 174 -12.85 -0.14 -1.54
CA LEU A 174 -13.31 0.08 -2.90
C LEU A 174 -12.58 1.26 -3.55
N PHE A 175 -12.38 2.35 -2.80
CA PHE A 175 -11.59 3.48 -3.25
C PHE A 175 -10.12 3.08 -3.52
N ALA A 176 -9.49 2.36 -2.58
CA ALA A 176 -8.11 1.91 -2.71
C ALA A 176 -7.90 1.05 -3.96
N PHE A 177 -8.74 0.03 -4.19
CA PHE A 177 -8.65 -0.82 -5.38
C PHE A 177 -8.88 -0.03 -6.68
N ASN A 178 -9.89 0.84 -6.73
CA ASN A 178 -10.14 1.67 -7.91
C ASN A 178 -8.94 2.57 -8.22
N LYS A 179 -8.32 3.18 -7.20
CA LYS A 179 -7.12 4.00 -7.38
C LYS A 179 -5.90 3.19 -7.76
N ALA A 180 -5.72 2.00 -7.20
CA ALA A 180 -4.64 1.11 -7.59
C ALA A 180 -4.75 0.67 -9.06
N TYR A 181 -5.94 0.26 -9.52
CA TYR A 181 -6.16 -0.10 -10.92
C TYR A 181 -5.97 1.10 -11.87
N GLU A 182 -6.46 2.28 -11.49
CA GLU A 182 -6.23 3.52 -12.24
C GLU A 182 -4.73 3.83 -12.35
N LEU A 183 -3.97 3.65 -11.27
CA LEU A 183 -2.54 3.90 -11.23
C LEU A 183 -1.76 2.86 -12.05
N PHE A 184 -2.13 1.58 -11.93
CA PHE A 184 -1.58 0.50 -12.72
C PHE A 184 -1.78 0.73 -14.23
N ASP A 185 -2.97 1.18 -14.64
CA ASP A 185 -3.25 1.54 -16.04
C ASP A 185 -2.27 2.62 -16.56
N ARG A 186 -2.10 3.70 -15.79
CA ARG A 186 -1.22 4.82 -16.14
C ARG A 186 0.24 4.39 -16.21
N VAL A 187 0.68 3.59 -15.24
CA VAL A 187 2.05 3.09 -15.15
C VAL A 187 2.37 2.16 -16.31
N ARG A 188 1.43 1.32 -16.72
CA ARG A 188 1.59 0.47 -17.91
C ARG A 188 1.78 1.29 -19.19
N ILE A 189 1.05 2.38 -19.36
CA ILE A 189 1.27 3.25 -20.53
C ILE A 189 2.72 3.79 -20.58
N LEU A 190 3.38 3.90 -19.42
CA LEU A 190 4.73 4.45 -19.27
C LEU A 190 5.81 3.40 -18.96
N TYR A 191 5.50 2.10 -18.92
CA TYR A 191 6.46 1.07 -18.49
C TYR A 191 7.70 1.00 -19.40
N ASN A 192 7.66 1.58 -20.60
CA ASN A 192 8.83 1.68 -21.47
C ASN A 192 10.01 2.40 -20.82
N ASP A 193 9.75 3.26 -19.83
CA ASP A 193 10.74 3.91 -18.97
C ASP A 193 10.41 3.61 -17.48
N PRO A 194 10.79 2.42 -16.97
CA PRO A 194 10.50 2.00 -15.59
C PRO A 194 10.98 3.01 -14.53
N PHE A 195 12.11 3.67 -14.79
CA PHE A 195 12.73 4.61 -13.86
C PHE A 195 11.95 5.91 -13.73
N LYS A 196 11.20 6.33 -14.75
CA LYS A 196 10.24 7.44 -14.64
C LYS A 196 8.91 6.95 -14.11
N ALA A 197 8.42 5.80 -14.58
CA ALA A 197 7.13 5.26 -14.19
C ALA A 197 7.03 4.98 -12.69
N GLN A 198 8.10 4.55 -12.02
CA GLN A 198 8.10 4.34 -10.56
C GLN A 198 7.63 5.57 -9.77
N TYR A 199 7.91 6.80 -10.23
CA TYR A 199 7.58 8.01 -9.46
C TYR A 199 6.07 8.29 -9.43
N LEU A 200 5.29 7.71 -10.35
CA LEU A 200 3.82 7.74 -10.26
C LEU A 200 3.31 7.02 -9.02
N ILE A 201 4.00 5.94 -8.63
CA ILE A 201 3.66 5.11 -7.48
C ILE A 201 4.36 5.64 -6.23
N LYS A 202 5.64 5.99 -6.34
CA LYS A 202 6.43 6.42 -5.18
C LYS A 202 6.10 7.83 -4.66
N ASN A 203 5.36 8.62 -5.43
CA ASN A 203 4.98 9.99 -5.05
C ASN A 203 3.46 10.19 -5.05
N ILE A 204 2.69 9.11 -4.82
CA ILE A 204 1.26 9.25 -4.52
C ILE A 204 1.06 10.10 -3.27
N TYR A 205 -0.03 10.86 -3.24
CA TYR A 205 -0.40 11.68 -2.10
C TYR A 205 -1.92 11.74 -1.98
N PHE A 206 -2.43 11.18 -0.88
CA PHE A 206 -3.84 11.17 -0.50
C PHE A 206 -4.08 11.79 0.89
N ASN A 207 -3.00 12.21 1.58
CA ASN A 207 -3.07 12.68 2.97
C ASN A 207 -3.61 11.59 3.93
N ASP A 208 -3.39 10.33 3.55
CA ASP A 208 -3.69 9.12 4.32
C ASP A 208 -2.59 8.11 3.99
N LYS A 209 -1.67 7.89 4.95
CA LYS A 209 -0.48 7.06 4.75
C LYS A 209 -0.80 5.57 4.64
N GLU A 210 -1.83 5.12 5.33
CA GLU A 210 -2.27 3.72 5.24
C GLU A 210 -2.93 3.46 3.88
N LEU A 211 -3.69 4.43 3.37
CA LEU A 211 -4.28 4.37 2.03
C LEU A 211 -3.20 4.39 0.95
N GLU A 212 -2.22 5.27 1.08
CA GLU A 212 -1.07 5.32 0.19
C GLU A 212 -0.36 3.96 0.15
N ARG A 213 -0.02 3.39 1.32
CA ARG A 213 0.62 2.07 1.41
C ARG A 213 -0.23 0.97 0.78
N ALA A 214 -1.52 0.88 1.12
CA ALA A 214 -2.41 -0.14 0.56
C ALA A 214 -2.52 -0.04 -0.96
N ILE A 215 -2.59 1.17 -1.53
CA ILE A 215 -2.60 1.38 -2.98
C ILE A 215 -1.29 0.87 -3.61
N VAL A 216 -0.13 1.16 -3.00
CA VAL A 216 1.17 0.68 -3.48
C VAL A 216 1.23 -0.85 -3.46
N ASP A 217 0.77 -1.50 -2.40
CA ASP A 217 0.78 -2.96 -2.26
C ASP A 217 -0.13 -3.64 -3.29
N ILE A 218 -1.32 -3.09 -3.54
CA ILE A 218 -2.24 -3.58 -4.58
C ILE A 218 -1.59 -3.40 -5.96
N VAL A 219 -1.01 -2.23 -6.26
CA VAL A 219 -0.33 -1.99 -7.55
C VAL A 219 0.85 -2.94 -7.74
N GLN A 220 1.62 -3.18 -6.68
CA GLN A 220 2.76 -4.10 -6.73
C GLN A 220 2.30 -5.53 -7.04
N THR A 221 1.22 -5.96 -6.40
CA THR A 221 0.58 -7.25 -6.68
C THR A 221 0.08 -7.35 -8.12
N LEU A 222 -0.52 -6.27 -8.65
CA LEU A 222 -0.92 -6.21 -10.06
C LEU A 222 0.28 -6.33 -11.00
N ILE A 223 1.37 -5.61 -10.75
CA ILE A 223 2.59 -5.65 -11.58
C ILE A 223 3.22 -7.04 -11.60
N ILE A 224 3.36 -7.69 -10.43
CA ILE A 224 4.01 -8.99 -10.30
C ILE A 224 3.21 -10.09 -11.01
N ASN A 225 1.89 -10.04 -10.89
CA ASN A 225 1.02 -11.10 -11.38
C ASN A 225 0.46 -10.84 -12.80
N TYR A 226 0.80 -9.72 -13.42
CA TYR A 226 0.33 -9.38 -14.77
C TYR A 226 1.20 -10.05 -15.85
N ASN A 227 0.58 -10.93 -16.62
CA ASN A 227 1.25 -11.71 -17.68
C ASN A 227 0.54 -11.65 -19.05
N TYR A 228 -0.50 -10.82 -19.18
CA TYR A 228 -1.35 -10.79 -20.37
C TYR A 228 -0.85 -9.82 -21.46
N ASP A 229 -0.78 -10.28 -22.72
CA ASP A 229 -0.36 -9.49 -23.90
C ASP A 229 0.97 -8.73 -23.71
N LEU A 230 1.93 -9.38 -23.04
CA LEU A 230 3.29 -8.89 -22.84
C LEU A 230 4.30 -9.62 -23.74
N SER A 231 5.22 -8.87 -24.34
CA SER A 231 6.48 -9.41 -24.89
C SER A 231 7.55 -9.54 -23.82
N ASP A 232 8.58 -10.35 -24.07
CA ASP A 232 9.70 -10.58 -23.16
C ASP A 232 10.37 -9.29 -22.66
N ILE A 233 10.49 -8.29 -23.55
CA ILE A 233 11.06 -6.99 -23.18
C ILE A 233 10.14 -6.26 -22.21
N GLN A 234 8.82 -6.31 -22.41
CA GLN A 234 7.84 -5.68 -21.53
C GLN A 234 7.83 -6.36 -20.17
N THR A 235 7.88 -7.70 -20.13
CA THR A 235 7.99 -8.49 -18.89
C THR A 235 9.21 -8.07 -18.08
N LYS A 236 10.40 -8.01 -18.71
CA LYS A 236 11.64 -7.55 -18.02
C LYS A 236 11.54 -6.13 -17.50
N LYS A 237 10.89 -5.22 -18.23
CA LYS A 237 10.69 -3.83 -17.80
C LYS A 237 9.72 -3.72 -16.62
N LEU A 238 8.65 -4.52 -16.60
CA LEU A 238 7.72 -4.60 -15.46
C LEU A 238 8.41 -5.18 -14.22
N THR A 239 9.26 -6.20 -14.37
CA THR A 239 10.08 -6.71 -13.26
C THR A 239 11.00 -5.63 -12.71
N LEU A 240 11.72 -4.91 -13.57
CA LEU A 240 12.59 -3.79 -13.14
C LEU A 240 11.80 -2.69 -12.42
N LEU A 241 10.59 -2.39 -12.90
CA LEU A 241 9.70 -1.44 -12.25
C LEU A 241 9.29 -1.93 -10.85
N SER A 242 8.90 -3.21 -10.73
CA SER A 242 8.54 -3.84 -9.46
C SER A 242 9.69 -3.76 -8.45
N ASP A 243 10.92 -4.08 -8.86
CA ASP A 243 12.12 -3.95 -8.02
C ASP A 243 12.33 -2.51 -7.53
N LYS A 244 12.08 -1.53 -8.41
CA LYS A 244 12.21 -0.10 -8.09
C LYS A 244 11.11 0.41 -7.16
N ILE A 245 9.90 -0.13 -7.25
CA ILE A 245 8.80 0.17 -6.33
C ILE A 245 9.06 -0.44 -4.96
N ASN A 246 9.66 -1.63 -4.85
CA ASN A 246 9.99 -2.24 -3.54
C ASN A 246 10.92 -1.35 -2.70
N GLU A 247 11.69 -0.45 -3.32
CA GLU A 247 12.46 0.59 -2.63
C GLU A 247 11.57 1.77 -2.15
N TYR A 248 10.25 1.66 -2.09
CA TYR A 248 9.32 2.72 -1.67
C TYR A 248 9.45 3.02 -0.17
N ASP A 249 9.50 1.98 0.65
CA ASP A 249 9.66 2.09 2.11
C ASP A 249 11.14 2.12 2.55
N ASP A 250 12.09 2.15 1.60
CA ASP A 250 13.51 2.26 1.96
C ASP A 250 13.76 3.65 2.58
N GLU A 251 14.18 3.70 3.84
CA GLU A 251 14.54 4.94 4.54
C GLU A 251 15.56 5.78 3.77
N ARG A 252 16.41 5.13 2.95
CA ARG A 252 17.37 5.83 2.07
C ARG A 252 16.67 6.60 0.96
N TYR A 253 15.45 6.22 0.60
CA TYR A 253 14.61 6.91 -0.37
C TYR A 253 13.86 8.08 0.27
N ILE A 254 13.44 7.97 1.52
CA ILE A 254 12.67 9.00 2.24
C ILE A 254 13.59 9.87 3.11
N ARG A 255 14.74 10.30 2.55
CA ARG A 255 15.66 11.22 3.25
C ARG A 255 16.30 12.22 2.29
N ILE A 256 16.81 13.31 2.86
CA ILE A 256 17.65 14.27 2.15
C ILE A 256 18.98 13.60 1.83
N ASP A 257 19.46 13.69 0.59
CA ASP A 257 20.73 13.08 0.21
C ASP A 257 21.91 13.68 0.99
N ASP A 258 22.85 12.82 1.37
CA ASP A 258 24.05 13.17 2.14
C ASP A 258 24.90 14.26 1.44
N CYS A 259 24.82 14.32 0.10
CA CYS A 259 25.50 15.34 -0.70
C CYS A 259 24.94 16.75 -0.46
N TYR A 260 23.68 16.88 -0.06
CA TYR A 260 23.08 18.14 0.37
C TYR A 260 23.30 18.39 1.85
N LEU A 261 23.13 17.37 2.70
CA LEU A 261 23.31 17.48 4.15
C LEU A 261 24.73 17.95 4.51
N SER A 262 25.76 17.42 3.85
CA SER A 262 27.17 17.77 4.10
C SER A 262 27.51 19.25 3.83
N LYS A 263 26.66 19.97 3.11
CA LYS A 263 26.85 21.40 2.78
C LYS A 263 25.63 22.25 3.11
N ILE A 264 24.72 21.76 3.96
CA ILE A 264 23.38 22.35 4.15
C ILE A 264 23.43 23.83 4.57
N ASP A 265 24.37 24.20 5.44
CA ASP A 265 24.55 25.57 5.93
C ASP A 265 25.11 26.54 4.88
N LYS A 266 25.68 26.02 3.78
CA LYS A 266 26.32 26.78 2.70
C LYS A 266 25.52 26.68 1.39
N LEU A 267 24.36 26.05 1.40
CA LEU A 267 23.52 25.90 0.21
C LEU A 267 22.97 27.26 -0.22
N LYS A 268 23.15 27.57 -1.51
CA LYS A 268 22.37 28.60 -2.18
C LYS A 268 21.08 27.97 -2.68
N LEU A 269 19.97 28.32 -2.05
CA LEU A 269 18.66 27.70 -2.28
C LEU A 269 18.20 27.84 -3.75
N GLU A 270 18.58 28.92 -4.41
CA GLU A 270 18.28 29.21 -5.82
C GLU A 270 18.99 28.28 -6.80
N GLU A 271 20.15 27.73 -6.41
CA GLU A 271 20.97 26.85 -7.27
C GLU A 271 20.66 25.36 -7.03
N VAL A 272 19.78 25.04 -6.07
CA VAL A 272 19.39 23.66 -5.78
C VAL A 272 18.51 23.11 -6.89
N ASN A 273 18.88 21.95 -7.44
CA ASN A 273 18.02 21.18 -8.32
C ASN A 273 16.89 20.52 -7.50
N TRP A 274 15.80 21.28 -7.28
CA TRP A 274 14.69 20.86 -6.44
C TRP A 274 13.98 19.59 -6.95
N LEU A 275 13.95 19.35 -8.26
CA LEU A 275 13.40 18.11 -8.81
C LEU A 275 14.15 16.88 -8.28
N LYS A 276 15.50 16.91 -8.29
CA LYS A 276 16.32 15.83 -7.75
C LYS A 276 16.35 15.82 -6.22
N ALA A 277 16.51 16.99 -5.60
CA ALA A 277 16.62 17.12 -4.15
C ALA A 277 15.36 16.64 -3.40
N THR A 278 14.20 16.70 -4.05
CA THR A 278 12.92 16.23 -3.52
C THR A 278 12.49 14.88 -4.08
N ARG A 279 13.34 14.20 -4.87
CA ARG A 279 13.04 12.91 -5.51
C ARG A 279 11.73 12.93 -6.30
N PHE A 280 11.64 13.86 -7.25
CA PHE A 280 10.46 14.11 -8.08
C PHE A 280 9.24 14.57 -7.28
N PHE A 281 9.46 15.47 -6.31
CA PHE A 281 8.44 16.06 -5.46
C PHE A 281 7.74 15.07 -4.53
N ASN A 282 8.51 14.16 -3.95
CA ASN A 282 8.05 13.31 -2.86
C ASN A 282 7.68 14.18 -1.64
N CYS A 283 6.45 14.05 -1.14
CA CYS A 283 5.94 14.92 -0.08
C CYS A 283 6.70 14.77 1.25
N ASP A 284 7.15 13.57 1.58
CA ASP A 284 7.89 13.31 2.82
C ASP A 284 9.28 13.96 2.76
N VAL A 285 9.97 13.85 1.62
CA VAL A 285 11.26 14.52 1.41
C VAL A 285 11.11 16.04 1.41
N ILE A 286 10.05 16.59 0.80
CA ILE A 286 9.75 18.03 0.88
C ILE A 286 9.54 18.45 2.34
N TYR A 287 8.78 17.66 3.11
CA TYR A 287 8.55 17.93 4.52
C TYR A 287 9.86 17.98 5.31
N LEU A 288 10.79 17.04 5.05
CA LEU A 288 12.11 17.02 5.67
C LEU A 288 12.93 18.27 5.33
N TRP A 289 12.94 18.69 4.06
CA TRP A 289 13.64 19.91 3.63
C TRP A 289 13.10 21.16 4.35
N VAL A 290 11.78 21.29 4.40
CA VAL A 290 11.11 22.47 4.99
C VAL A 290 11.29 22.52 6.51
N ASN A 291 11.36 21.37 7.18
CA ASN A 291 11.48 21.31 8.65
C ASN A 291 12.91 21.10 9.16
N HIS A 292 13.90 21.12 8.27
CA HIS A 292 15.29 20.93 8.67
C HIS A 292 15.76 22.05 9.63
N ILE A 293 16.47 21.66 10.69
CA ILE A 293 16.88 22.56 11.78
C ILE A 293 17.83 23.69 11.33
N ALA A 294 18.58 23.47 10.25
CA ALA A 294 19.52 24.45 9.70
C ALA A 294 18.85 25.69 9.07
N PHE A 295 17.55 25.61 8.75
CA PHE A 295 16.85 26.71 8.07
C PHE A 295 16.01 27.53 9.03
N ASN A 296 16.17 28.84 8.97
CA ASN A 296 15.29 29.79 9.65
C ASN A 296 13.93 29.91 8.92
N LYS A 297 12.96 30.59 9.54
CA LYS A 297 11.60 30.70 9.01
C LYS A 297 11.53 31.27 7.58
N GLU A 298 12.29 32.32 7.27
CA GLU A 298 12.29 32.94 5.95
C GLU A 298 12.84 31.98 4.89
N GLN A 299 13.92 31.27 5.23
CA GLN A 299 14.49 30.22 4.38
C GLN A 299 13.49 29.08 4.15
N ARG A 300 12.76 28.64 5.18
CA ARG A 300 11.74 27.59 5.04
C ARG A 300 10.60 28.01 4.10
N LEU A 301 10.07 29.23 4.26
CA LEU A 301 9.06 29.76 3.35
C LEU A 301 9.59 29.90 1.92
N ARG A 302 10.84 30.33 1.77
CA ARG A 302 11.52 30.43 0.49
C ARG A 302 11.70 29.07 -0.19
N ILE A 303 12.07 28.04 0.57
CA ILE A 303 12.18 26.65 0.09
C ILE A 303 10.82 26.19 -0.45
N ILE A 304 9.72 26.40 0.30
CA ILE A 304 8.38 26.02 -0.16
C ILE A 304 8.06 26.71 -1.50
N GLN A 305 8.31 28.01 -1.60
CA GLN A 305 8.07 28.78 -2.84
C GLN A 305 8.87 28.23 -4.03
N LEU A 306 10.15 27.93 -3.82
CA LEU A 306 11.05 27.42 -4.88
C LEU A 306 10.64 26.02 -5.34
N ILE A 307 10.30 25.13 -4.41
CA ILE A 307 9.84 23.77 -4.73
C ILE A 307 8.50 23.83 -5.47
N GLU A 308 7.54 24.61 -4.96
CA GLU A 308 6.22 24.75 -5.58
C GLU A 308 6.29 25.32 -7.00
N THR A 309 7.14 26.33 -7.21
CA THR A 309 7.36 26.92 -8.55
C THR A 309 7.92 25.87 -9.51
N ASN A 310 8.98 25.14 -9.10
CA ASN A 310 9.55 24.06 -9.90
C ASN A 310 8.52 22.95 -10.18
N TYR A 311 7.73 22.57 -9.19
CA TYR A 311 6.68 21.56 -9.33
C TYR A 311 5.64 21.98 -10.38
N ARG A 312 5.16 23.23 -10.36
CA ARG A 312 4.21 23.74 -11.35
C ARG A 312 4.79 23.73 -12.76
N GLU A 313 6.06 24.11 -12.92
CA GLU A 313 6.74 24.05 -14.22
C GLU A 313 6.89 22.63 -14.73
N GLU A 314 7.33 21.70 -13.88
CA GLU A 314 7.54 20.30 -14.25
C GLU A 314 6.21 19.57 -14.49
N LYS A 315 5.15 19.88 -13.73
CA LYS A 315 3.79 19.39 -14.00
C LYS A 315 3.26 19.88 -15.34
N ARG A 316 3.54 21.12 -15.74
CA ARG A 316 3.17 21.65 -17.06
C ARG A 316 3.91 20.93 -18.20
N LYS A 317 5.19 20.59 -18.00
CA LYS A 317 6.00 19.87 -19.00
C LYS A 317 5.62 18.38 -19.06
N ASN A 318 5.37 17.76 -17.91
CA ASN A 318 5.18 16.32 -17.74
C ASN A 318 3.89 15.98 -16.95
N PRO A 319 2.70 16.38 -17.45
CA PRO A 319 1.44 16.22 -16.71
C PRO A 319 1.05 14.74 -16.47
N HIS A 320 1.62 13.83 -17.25
CA HIS A 320 1.40 12.39 -17.15
C HIS A 320 2.21 11.73 -16.02
N ILE A 321 3.25 12.39 -15.51
CA ILE A 321 4.06 11.91 -14.37
C ILE A 321 3.54 12.53 -13.07
N PHE A 322 3.22 13.83 -13.09
CA PHE A 322 2.80 14.59 -11.90
C PHE A 322 1.28 14.70 -11.81
N ILE A 323 0.63 13.58 -11.51
CA ILE A 323 -0.83 13.43 -11.60
C ILE A 323 -1.59 14.00 -10.39
N TYR A 324 -0.98 13.97 -9.21
CA TYR A 324 -1.57 14.49 -7.97
C TYR A 324 -1.52 16.01 -7.94
N ASP A 325 -2.47 16.66 -7.28
CA ASP A 325 -2.39 18.09 -6.99
C ASP A 325 -1.84 18.31 -5.59
N LEU A 326 -0.63 18.89 -5.52
CA LEU A 326 0.05 19.19 -4.26
C LEU A 326 -0.24 20.61 -3.74
N ASN A 327 -1.15 21.36 -4.37
CA ASN A 327 -1.49 22.72 -3.93
C ASN A 327 -1.93 22.77 -2.45
N THR A 328 -2.79 21.83 -2.04
CA THR A 328 -3.28 21.72 -0.65
C THR A 328 -2.15 21.37 0.33
N PHE A 329 -1.24 20.49 -0.09
CA PHE A 329 -0.04 20.14 0.66
C PHE A 329 0.88 21.36 0.87
N PHE A 330 1.19 22.10 -0.19
CA PHE A 330 2.02 23.32 -0.09
C PHE A 330 1.36 24.39 0.77
N ASN A 331 0.05 24.59 0.65
CA ASN A 331 -0.69 25.52 1.50
C ASN A 331 -0.59 25.11 2.98
N SER A 332 -0.85 23.84 3.28
CA SER A 332 -0.74 23.29 4.65
C SER A 332 0.67 23.42 5.23
N LEU A 333 1.71 23.22 4.40
CA LEU A 333 3.10 23.46 4.82
C LEU A 333 3.37 24.93 5.13
N ARG A 334 2.91 25.85 4.27
CA ARG A 334 3.07 27.30 4.51
C ARG A 334 2.35 27.73 5.79
N GLU A 335 1.14 27.22 6.01
CA GLU A 335 0.38 27.47 7.24
C GLU A 335 1.10 26.95 8.46
N LYS A 336 1.64 25.72 8.44
CA LYS A 336 2.45 25.18 9.55
C LYS A 336 3.68 26.05 9.84
N VAL A 337 4.43 26.47 8.82
CA VAL A 337 5.61 27.34 8.99
C VAL A 337 5.20 28.75 9.48
N ALA A 338 4.03 29.24 9.06
CA ALA A 338 3.50 30.52 9.47
C ALA A 338 2.88 30.48 10.88
N SER A 339 2.25 29.39 11.30
CA SER A 339 1.58 29.23 12.60
C SER A 339 2.57 29.07 13.75
N TYR A 340 3.83 28.68 13.48
CA TYR A 340 4.94 28.84 14.42
C TYR A 340 5.13 30.32 14.89
N VAL A 341 4.43 31.29 14.30
CA VAL A 341 4.36 32.70 14.75
C VAL A 341 3.41 32.94 15.93
N VAL A 342 2.36 32.13 16.12
CA VAL A 342 1.35 32.46 17.15
C VAL A 342 1.89 32.26 18.58
N ASN A 343 3.01 31.55 18.74
CA ASN A 343 3.65 31.37 20.06
C ASN A 343 4.76 32.38 20.39
N GLU A 344 5.05 33.36 19.52
CA GLU A 344 6.06 34.40 19.81
C GLU A 344 5.50 35.82 20.00
N LYS A 345 4.18 36.04 19.82
CA LYS A 345 3.55 37.31 20.17
C LYS A 345 2.25 37.10 20.96
N LEU A 346 2.35 37.40 22.26
CA LEU A 346 1.31 37.50 23.29
C LEU A 346 -0.14 37.39 22.79
N ALA A 347 -0.73 36.21 22.95
CA ALA A 347 -2.16 36.04 23.19
C ALA A 347 -2.31 34.89 24.22
N ASP A 348 -2.56 35.28 25.48
CA ASP A 348 -3.18 34.49 26.56
C ASP A 348 -2.74 33.04 26.88
N TYR A 349 -1.50 32.66 26.58
CA TYR A 349 -0.93 31.37 27.00
C TYR A 349 -0.36 31.33 28.44
N THR A 350 -0.73 32.24 29.33
CA THR A 350 -0.26 32.18 30.73
C THR A 350 -0.86 30.99 31.50
N CYS A 351 -2.04 30.49 31.14
CA CYS A 351 -2.64 29.33 31.80
C CYS A 351 -2.07 27.99 31.28
N ASP A 352 -2.02 27.82 29.96
CA ASP A 352 -1.59 26.55 29.35
C ASP A 352 -0.07 26.37 29.30
N LYS A 353 0.73 27.45 29.15
CA LYS A 353 2.19 27.33 29.20
C LYS A 353 2.66 27.00 30.62
N GLN A 354 1.95 27.49 31.63
CA GLN A 354 2.27 27.20 33.03
C GLN A 354 1.86 25.77 33.39
N ALA A 355 0.71 25.29 32.90
CA ALA A 355 0.32 23.88 33.00
C ALA A 355 1.31 22.94 32.27
N LEU A 356 1.72 23.26 31.03
CA LEU A 356 2.70 22.48 30.28
C LEU A 356 4.12 22.57 30.87
N LEU A 357 4.48 23.69 31.51
CA LEU A 357 5.76 23.82 32.22
C LEU A 357 5.75 23.01 33.51
N GLU A 358 4.63 22.96 34.22
CA GLU A 358 4.47 22.15 35.43
C GLU A 358 4.38 20.67 35.09
N GLU A 359 3.68 20.29 34.02
CA GLU A 359 3.68 18.91 33.49
C GLU A 359 5.09 18.50 33.03
N ASN A 360 5.86 19.40 32.38
CA ASN A 360 7.26 19.11 32.04
C ASN A 360 8.18 19.03 33.26
N LYS A 361 7.91 19.80 34.32
CA LYS A 361 8.65 19.68 35.59
C LYS A 361 8.30 18.38 36.30
N GLU A 362 7.03 17.98 36.31
CA GLU A 362 6.59 16.69 36.86
C GLU A 362 7.19 15.53 36.06
N LEU A 363 7.12 15.56 34.72
CA LEU A 363 7.73 14.55 33.87
C LEU A 363 9.25 14.50 34.05
N LYS A 364 9.94 15.64 34.19
CA LYS A 364 11.38 15.66 34.52
C LYS A 364 11.68 15.12 35.90
N ALA A 365 10.81 15.38 36.89
CA ALA A 365 10.95 14.81 38.23
C ALA A 365 10.74 13.29 38.20
N ILE A 366 9.76 12.81 37.43
CA ILE A 366 9.50 11.38 37.22
C ILE A 366 10.66 10.72 36.47
N ILE A 367 11.20 11.34 35.43
CA ILE A 367 12.36 10.82 34.69
C ILE A 367 13.57 10.75 35.62
N ASN A 368 13.88 11.81 36.37
CA ASN A 368 14.97 11.79 37.34
C ASN A 368 14.76 10.73 38.43
N GLN A 369 13.52 10.55 38.91
CA GLN A 369 13.20 9.49 39.87
C GLN A 369 13.40 8.10 39.25
N LYS A 370 12.99 7.91 38.00
CA LYS A 370 13.17 6.65 37.27
C LYS A 370 14.63 6.39 36.95
N ASP A 371 15.41 7.41 36.64
CA ASP A 371 16.86 7.30 36.44
C ASP A 371 17.56 6.96 37.76
N GLN A 372 17.14 7.53 38.89
CA GLN A 372 17.62 7.13 40.22
C GLN A 372 17.22 5.70 40.58
N GLU A 373 16.01 5.25 40.22
CA GLU A 373 15.60 3.85 40.36
C GLU A 373 16.44 2.93 39.47
N ILE A 374 16.73 3.34 38.23
CA ILE A 374 17.60 2.60 37.30
C ILE A 374 19.02 2.51 37.83
N GLU A 375 19.59 3.61 38.35
CA GLU A 375 20.92 3.58 38.96
C GLU A 375 20.95 2.74 40.24
N LYS A 376 19.92 2.81 41.10
CA LYS A 376 19.80 1.88 42.24
C LYS A 376 19.68 0.42 41.79
N MET A 377 18.94 0.14 40.71
CA MET A 377 18.84 -1.21 40.13
C MET A 377 20.19 -1.65 39.53
N LYS A 378 20.93 -0.74 38.89
CA LYS A 378 22.29 -1.00 38.37
C LYS A 378 23.31 -1.19 39.50
N GLU A 379 23.17 -0.51 40.63
CA GLU A 379 24.01 -0.69 41.83
C GLU A 379 23.66 -1.99 42.58
N SER A 380 22.40 -2.43 42.49
CA SER A 380 21.93 -3.71 43.02
C SER A 380 22.31 -4.89 42.12
N LEU A 381 22.59 -4.65 40.84
CA LEU A 381 22.99 -5.68 39.87
C LEU A 381 24.33 -6.36 40.23
N PRO A 382 25.39 -5.63 40.66
CA PRO A 382 26.62 -6.21 41.19
C PRO A 382 26.42 -7.01 42.48
N GLN A 383 25.48 -6.62 43.33
CA GLN A 383 25.17 -7.37 44.57
C GLN A 383 24.49 -8.70 44.23
N LEU A 384 23.63 -8.72 43.20
CA LEU A 384 23.07 -9.95 42.62
C LEU A 384 24.09 -10.76 41.82
N SER A 385 25.02 -10.13 41.08
CA SER A 385 26.11 -10.83 40.38
C SER A 385 27.14 -11.43 41.36
N SER A 386 27.37 -10.82 42.52
CA SER A 386 28.20 -11.41 43.58
C SER A 386 27.56 -12.62 44.28
N LEU A 387 26.27 -12.87 44.04
CA LEU A 387 25.58 -14.11 44.43
C LEU A 387 25.64 -15.19 43.34
N TYR A 388 26.17 -14.86 42.15
CA TYR A 388 26.18 -15.76 40.99
C TYR A 388 27.56 -16.18 40.49
N ASP A 389 28.64 -15.71 41.12
CA ASP A 389 29.97 -16.26 40.86
C ASP A 389 30.51 -17.03 42.07
N LYS A 390 30.71 -18.34 41.81
CA LYS A 390 31.26 -19.43 42.65
C LYS A 390 30.21 -20.30 43.35
N ASP A 391 29.95 -21.44 42.70
CA ASP A 391 29.53 -22.71 43.31
C ASP A 391 28.31 -22.68 44.25
N GLY A 392 27.12 -22.65 43.66
CA GLY A 392 26.08 -23.65 43.95
C GLY A 392 25.57 -23.86 45.39
N VAL A 393 25.69 -22.90 46.32
CA VAL A 393 25.04 -22.99 47.64
C VAL A 393 24.47 -21.62 48.03
N ILE A 394 23.14 -21.51 48.09
CA ILE A 394 22.45 -20.34 48.67
C ILE A 394 22.24 -20.61 50.16
N ASN A 395 22.87 -19.80 51.01
CA ASN A 395 22.60 -19.72 52.45
C ASN A 395 21.24 -19.04 52.67
N SER A 396 20.38 -19.65 53.48
CA SER A 396 18.94 -19.37 53.54
C SER A 396 18.49 -18.28 54.51
N ASP A 397 19.39 -17.49 55.10
CA ASP A 397 19.05 -16.86 56.39
C ASP A 397 18.84 -15.34 56.37
N GLU A 398 18.90 -14.66 55.22
CA GLU A 398 18.67 -13.19 55.19
C GLU A 398 17.92 -12.69 53.94
N ILE A 399 16.68 -13.12 53.69
CA ILE A 399 15.75 -12.34 52.83
C ILE A 399 14.32 -12.38 53.38
N ASN A 400 13.77 -11.18 53.56
CA ASN A 400 12.48 -10.84 54.13
C ASN A 400 11.30 -11.59 53.43
N PRO A 401 10.40 -12.30 54.14
CA PRO A 401 9.50 -13.30 53.51
C PRO A 401 8.29 -12.75 52.75
N LEU A 402 8.08 -11.42 52.70
CA LEU A 402 6.76 -10.85 52.37
C LEU A 402 6.65 -10.14 51.00
N LEU A 403 7.71 -10.08 50.19
CA LEU A 403 7.70 -9.33 48.91
C LEU A 403 8.04 -10.14 47.65
N VAL A 404 8.28 -11.46 47.76
CA VAL A 404 8.75 -12.29 46.63
C VAL A 404 7.65 -13.17 46.00
N ASP A 405 6.47 -13.27 46.60
CA ASP A 405 5.46 -14.25 46.17
C ASP A 405 4.62 -13.86 44.93
N SER A 406 4.76 -12.65 44.38
CA SER A 406 3.87 -12.18 43.29
C SER A 406 4.49 -12.08 41.88
N LEU A 407 5.78 -12.41 41.66
CA LEU A 407 6.42 -12.21 40.35
C LEU A 407 7.25 -13.38 39.79
N LYS A 408 7.33 -14.53 40.48
CA LYS A 408 7.96 -15.74 39.91
C LYS A 408 6.91 -16.68 39.33
N GLY A 409 6.79 -16.71 38.01
CA GLY A 409 6.04 -17.76 37.30
C GLY A 409 6.50 -19.17 37.71
N MET A 410 5.62 -20.17 37.56
CA MET A 410 5.88 -21.54 38.03
C MET A 410 7.23 -22.09 37.55
N THR A 411 7.91 -22.78 38.46
CA THR A 411 9.15 -23.51 38.17
C THR A 411 8.87 -24.72 37.27
N VAL A 412 9.88 -25.21 36.54
CA VAL A 412 9.72 -26.40 35.67
C VAL A 412 9.16 -27.62 36.43
N PRO A 413 9.60 -27.96 37.66
CA PRO A 413 8.99 -29.04 38.43
C PRO A 413 7.51 -28.84 38.76
N GLN A 414 7.09 -27.61 39.06
CA GLN A 414 5.68 -27.29 39.32
C GLN A 414 4.85 -27.38 38.04
N LEU A 415 5.35 -26.84 36.92
CA LEU A 415 4.68 -26.92 35.61
C LEU A 415 4.49 -28.38 35.18
N VAL A 416 5.52 -29.20 35.34
CA VAL A 416 5.42 -30.63 34.98
C VAL A 416 4.36 -31.34 35.82
N LEU A 417 4.22 -31.02 37.11
CA LEU A 417 3.15 -31.56 37.97
C LEU A 417 1.76 -31.08 37.51
N VAL A 418 1.59 -29.80 37.16
CA VAL A 418 0.34 -29.26 36.61
C VAL A 418 -0.12 -30.07 35.39
N PHE A 419 0.78 -30.27 34.42
CA PHE A 419 0.46 -31.03 33.21
C PHE A 419 0.29 -32.53 33.49
N TYR A 420 1.02 -33.10 34.44
CA TYR A 420 0.84 -34.49 34.88
C TYR A 420 -0.58 -34.76 35.36
N TYR A 421 -1.09 -33.94 36.27
CA TYR A 421 -2.43 -34.13 36.80
C TYR A 421 -3.52 -33.83 35.76
N LEU A 422 -3.38 -32.75 34.99
CA LEU A 422 -4.36 -32.41 33.94
C LEU A 422 -4.45 -33.48 32.86
N PHE A 423 -3.32 -33.99 32.38
CA PHE A 423 -3.33 -35.00 31.31
C PHE A 423 -3.87 -36.33 31.80
N ASN A 424 -3.57 -36.72 33.04
CA ASN A 424 -4.16 -37.92 33.63
C ASN A 424 -5.69 -37.83 33.73
N GLU A 425 -6.25 -36.67 34.07
CA GLU A 425 -7.71 -36.47 34.04
C GLU A 425 -8.30 -36.51 32.62
N LEU A 426 -7.54 -36.09 31.61
CA LEU A 426 -7.91 -36.20 30.20
C LEU A 426 -7.65 -37.60 29.61
N GLY A 427 -7.23 -38.56 30.43
CA GLY A 427 -6.94 -39.93 30.00
C GLY A 427 -5.63 -40.09 29.23
N VAL A 428 -4.73 -39.10 29.29
CA VAL A 428 -3.39 -39.14 28.69
C VAL A 428 -2.35 -39.34 29.79
N ASN A 429 -1.63 -40.46 29.76
CA ASN A 429 -0.66 -40.84 30.77
C ASN A 429 0.63 -41.37 30.14
N PHE A 430 1.63 -41.73 30.95
CA PHE A 430 2.90 -42.23 30.42
C PHE A 430 2.83 -43.64 29.81
N ASP A 431 1.72 -44.36 29.96
CA ASP A 431 1.52 -45.68 29.35
C ASP A 431 1.00 -45.56 27.91
N ASN A 432 0.17 -44.56 27.64
CA ASN A 432 -0.41 -44.33 26.31
C ASN A 432 0.24 -43.19 25.52
N SER A 433 1.25 -42.52 26.07
CA SER A 433 1.94 -41.42 25.39
C SER A 433 3.38 -41.21 25.85
N TYR A 434 4.24 -40.70 24.96
CA TYR A 434 5.66 -40.55 25.23
C TYR A 434 6.00 -39.24 25.95
N LYS A 435 6.88 -39.30 26.95
CA LYS A 435 7.43 -38.13 27.66
C LYS A 435 8.05 -37.08 26.73
N THR A 436 8.57 -37.49 25.57
CA THR A 436 9.10 -36.56 24.53
C THR A 436 8.00 -35.74 23.86
N ALA A 437 6.81 -36.29 23.66
CA ALA A 437 5.66 -35.57 23.11
C ALA A 437 5.13 -34.55 24.13
N TRP A 438 5.07 -34.94 25.41
CA TRP A 438 4.71 -34.05 26.51
C TRP A 438 5.68 -32.88 26.63
N ALA A 439 6.99 -33.15 26.62
CA ALA A 439 8.00 -32.10 26.71
C ALA A 439 7.93 -31.10 25.54
N LYS A 440 7.63 -31.56 24.32
CA LYS A 440 7.42 -30.69 23.15
C LYS A 440 6.17 -29.82 23.32
N PHE A 441 5.05 -30.39 23.75
CA PHE A 441 3.81 -29.66 23.96
C PHE A 441 3.94 -28.59 25.04
N ILE A 442 4.49 -28.95 26.20
CA ILE A 442 4.70 -28.02 27.31
C ILE A 442 5.68 -26.91 26.90
N HIS A 443 6.74 -27.23 26.14
CA HIS A 443 7.68 -26.23 25.61
C HIS A 443 6.97 -25.18 24.74
N GLN A 444 6.10 -25.61 23.81
CA GLN A 444 5.36 -24.70 22.93
C GLN A 444 4.39 -23.79 23.70
N LEU A 445 3.79 -24.29 24.79
CA LEU A 445 2.87 -23.49 25.60
C LEU A 445 3.55 -22.55 26.59
N THR A 446 4.66 -22.98 27.22
CA THR A 446 5.25 -22.24 28.35
C THR A 446 6.58 -21.56 28.04
N GLY A 447 7.16 -21.80 26.85
CA GLY A 447 8.48 -21.29 26.45
C GLY A 447 9.66 -21.81 27.29
N LYS A 448 9.44 -22.77 28.20
CA LYS A 448 10.52 -23.33 29.06
C LYS A 448 11.36 -24.32 28.28
N CYS A 449 12.65 -24.46 28.62
CA CYS A 449 13.58 -25.35 27.91
C CYS A 449 13.05 -26.81 27.87
N GLN A 450 12.90 -27.35 26.65
CA GLN A 450 12.37 -28.69 26.40
C GLN A 450 13.18 -29.79 27.11
N GLN A 451 14.51 -29.65 27.18
CA GLN A 451 15.37 -30.63 27.86
C GLN A 451 15.12 -30.63 29.37
N ASN A 452 14.94 -29.46 29.99
CA ASN A 452 14.63 -29.33 31.42
C ASN A 452 13.24 -29.90 31.74
N ILE A 453 12.25 -29.67 30.87
CA ILE A 453 10.90 -30.27 31.01
C ILE A 453 10.99 -31.80 30.93
N ARG A 454 11.71 -32.32 29.92
CA ARG A 454 11.88 -33.76 29.74
C ARG A 454 12.54 -34.42 30.95
N SER A 455 13.55 -33.79 31.54
CA SER A 455 14.17 -34.26 32.78
C SER A 455 13.20 -34.17 33.97
N GLY A 456 12.40 -33.09 34.05
CA GLY A 456 11.38 -32.89 35.09
C GLY A 456 10.22 -33.89 35.06
N LEU A 457 9.92 -34.50 33.90
CA LEU A 457 8.89 -35.54 33.74
C LEU A 457 9.26 -36.88 34.39
N ASN A 458 10.48 -37.02 34.93
CA ASN A 458 10.85 -38.12 35.82
C ASN A 458 10.56 -37.71 37.27
N ILE A 459 9.28 -37.67 37.61
CA ILE A 459 8.79 -37.21 38.91
C ILE A 459 9.09 -38.28 39.97
N ASP A 460 9.87 -37.91 40.98
CA ASP A 460 10.02 -38.69 42.20
C ASP A 460 8.99 -38.23 43.23
N PHE A 461 7.86 -38.96 43.32
CA PHE A 461 6.76 -38.61 44.22
C PHE A 461 7.15 -38.68 45.69
N PHE A 462 8.14 -39.49 46.07
CA PHE A 462 8.53 -39.66 47.48
C PHE A 462 9.45 -38.55 48.00
N SER A 463 9.93 -37.66 47.12
CA SER A 463 10.87 -36.62 47.53
C SER A 463 10.16 -35.49 48.30
N LYS A 464 10.74 -35.05 49.42
CA LYS A 464 10.25 -33.90 50.20
C LYS A 464 10.09 -32.63 49.35
N ARG A 465 10.94 -32.47 48.33
CA ARG A 465 10.89 -31.35 47.38
C ARG A 465 9.68 -31.45 46.45
N THR A 466 9.36 -32.66 45.98
CA THR A 466 8.18 -32.92 45.14
C THR A 466 6.91 -32.68 45.93
N HIS A 467 6.81 -33.18 47.17
CA HIS A 467 5.66 -32.89 48.04
C HIS A 467 5.43 -31.38 48.24
N LYS A 468 6.50 -30.58 48.42
CA LYS A 468 6.39 -29.12 48.52
C LYS A 468 5.80 -28.51 47.24
N ASN A 469 6.26 -28.97 46.07
CA ASN A 469 5.73 -28.52 44.78
C ASN A 469 4.29 -28.98 44.54
N MET A 470 3.94 -30.20 44.95
CA MET A 470 2.58 -30.73 44.84
C MET A 470 1.59 -29.94 45.70
N ARG A 471 1.94 -29.55 46.93
CA ARG A 471 1.08 -28.68 47.76
C ARG A 471 0.84 -27.32 47.10
N PHE A 472 1.88 -26.74 46.50
CA PHE A 472 1.77 -25.50 45.73
C PHE A 472 0.85 -25.67 44.51
N VAL A 473 1.04 -26.75 43.75
CA VAL A 473 0.21 -27.04 42.57
C VAL A 473 -1.25 -27.33 42.96
N ALA A 474 -1.48 -28.06 44.06
CA ALA A 474 -2.81 -28.31 44.59
C ALA A 474 -3.54 -27.00 44.92
N SER A 475 -2.86 -26.02 45.54
CA SER A 475 -3.45 -24.70 45.83
C SER A 475 -3.89 -23.94 44.57
N PHE A 476 -3.22 -24.15 43.43
CA PHE A 476 -3.59 -23.53 42.16
C PHE A 476 -4.88 -24.11 41.57
N PHE A 477 -5.18 -25.39 41.86
CA PHE A 477 -6.36 -26.07 41.33
C PHE A 477 -7.63 -25.93 42.21
N VAL A 478 -7.53 -25.40 43.43
CA VAL A 478 -8.65 -25.37 44.40
C VAL A 478 -9.90 -24.70 43.84
N GLU A 479 -9.76 -23.57 43.15
CA GLU A 479 -10.91 -22.78 42.69
C GLU A 479 -11.55 -23.33 41.41
N LEU A 480 -10.74 -23.80 40.45
CA LEU A 480 -11.23 -24.19 39.12
C LEU A 480 -11.40 -25.71 38.96
N PHE A 481 -10.60 -26.52 39.65
CA PHE A 481 -10.59 -27.99 39.52
C PHE A 481 -10.38 -28.67 40.89
N PRO A 482 -11.36 -28.57 41.82
CA PRO A 482 -11.21 -29.05 43.19
C PRO A 482 -10.94 -30.56 43.30
N SER A 483 -11.49 -31.37 42.38
CA SER A 483 -11.22 -32.81 42.32
C SER A 483 -9.75 -33.14 42.05
N ILE A 484 -9.08 -32.34 41.21
CA ILE A 484 -7.64 -32.49 40.92
C ILE A 484 -6.83 -32.09 42.16
N SER A 485 -7.22 -31.00 42.83
CA SER A 485 -6.57 -30.55 44.06
C SER A 485 -6.62 -31.64 45.16
N GLU A 486 -7.79 -32.25 45.37
CA GLU A 486 -7.97 -33.33 46.34
C GLU A 486 -7.10 -34.55 45.99
N LYS A 487 -7.07 -34.94 44.71
CA LYS A 487 -6.22 -36.03 44.22
C LYS A 487 -4.74 -35.79 44.50
N ILE A 488 -4.24 -34.58 44.19
CA ILE A 488 -2.85 -34.21 44.48
C ILE A 488 -2.56 -34.30 45.99
N LEU A 489 -3.50 -33.88 46.85
CA LEU A 489 -3.32 -33.95 48.30
C LEU A 489 -3.37 -35.38 48.85
N ASN A 490 -4.14 -36.26 48.24
CA ASN A 490 -4.18 -37.68 48.59
C ASN A 490 -2.88 -38.39 48.21
N ASP A 491 -2.33 -38.09 47.02
CA ASP A 491 -1.04 -38.63 46.55
C ASP A 491 0.17 -38.19 47.40
N ILE A 492 0.00 -37.22 48.32
CA ILE A 492 1.04 -36.82 49.29
C ILE A 492 0.93 -37.61 50.61
N LYS A 493 -0.24 -38.17 50.90
CA LYS A 493 -0.56 -38.85 52.17
C LYS A 493 -0.31 -40.35 52.12
N GLU A 494 -0.31 -40.96 50.93
CA GLU A 494 0.27 -42.28 50.66
C GLU A 494 1.79 -42.17 50.50
#